data_AF-A0A7G2JZM4-F1
#
_entry.id   AF-A0A7G2JZM4-F1
#
_cell.length_a   1.000
_cell.length_b   1.000
_cell.length_c   1.000
_cell.angle_alpha   90.00
_cell.angle_beta   90.00
_cell.angle_gamma   90.00
#
_symmetry.space_group_name_H-M   'P 1'
#
loop_
_entity.id
_entity.type
_entity.pdbx_description
1 polymer ?
#
loop_
_entity_poly.entity_id
_entity_poly.type
_entity_poly.pdbx_seq_one_letter_code
_entity_poly.pdbx_strand_id
1 'polypeptide(L)' 'MRIIYAVIALLFAIASTVYWMRFVIFYYDPEKHSDAVFGIITSACTINIVAAFISITKGLFPILSKNE' A
#
# COMPACT_ATOMS: atom_id res chain seq x y z
N MET A 1 19.85 -4.76 -5.07
CA MET A 1 19.14 -4.22 -3.88
C MET A 1 17.87 -3.44 -4.23
N ARG A 2 17.92 -2.35 -5.01
CA ARG A 2 16.73 -1.50 -5.31
C ARG A 2 15.54 -2.24 -5.94
N ILE A 3 15.79 -3.09 -6.94
CA ILE A 3 14.75 -3.91 -7.58
C ILE A 3 14.12 -4.87 -6.57
N ILE A 4 14.91 -5.48 -5.68
CA ILE A 4 14.40 -6.38 -4.63
C ILE A 4 13.50 -5.61 -3.67
N TYR A 5 13.88 -4.39 -3.27
CA TYR A 5 13.01 -3.52 -2.45
C TYR A 5 11.73 -3.11 -3.18
N ALA A 6 11.79 -2.83 -4.48
CA ALA A 6 10.61 -2.54 -5.28
C ALA A 6 9.67 -3.75 -5.37
N VAL A 7 10.21 -4.96 -5.56
CA VAL A 7 9.45 -6.23 -5.58
C VAL A 7 8.81 -6.51 -4.21
N ILE A 8 9.57 -6.37 -3.11
CA ILE A 8 9.02 -6.54 -1.76
C ILE A 8 7.91 -5.53 -1.49
N ALA A 9 8.10 -4.27 -1.89
CA ALA A 9 7.09 -3.23 -1.69
C ALA A 9 5.81 -3.53 -2.52
N LEU A 10 5.96 -4.01 -3.76
CA LEU A 10 4.85 -4.48 -4.58
C LEU A 10 4.06 -5.61 -3.89
N LEU A 11 4.77 -6.62 -3.35
CA LEU A 11 4.14 -7.73 -2.63
C LEU A 11 3.38 -7.24 -1.39
N PHE A 12 3.94 -6.29 -0.64
CA PHE A 12 3.27 -5.68 0.51
C PHE A 12 2.01 -4.89 0.12
N ALA A 13 2.03 -4.18 -1.01
CA ALA A 13 0.86 -3.48 -1.52
C ALA A 13 -0.25 -4.45 -1.95
N ILE A 14 0.10 -5.54 -2.65
CA ILE A 14 -0.85 -6.58 -3.05
C ILE A 14 -1.46 -7.23 -1.80
N ALA A 15 -0.64 -7.64 -0.84
CA ALA A 15 -1.10 -8.23 0.42
C ALA A 15 -2.02 -7.28 1.20
N SER A 16 -1.66 -5.99 1.29
CA SER A 16 -2.48 -4.97 1.95
C SER A 16 -3.82 -4.78 1.26
N THR A 17 -3.84 -4.77 -0.07
CA THR A 17 -5.08 -4.61 -0.87
C THR A 17 -5.99 -5.83 -0.70
N VAL A 18 -5.43 -7.04 -0.74
CA VAL A 18 -6.19 -8.28 -0.51
C VAL A 18 -6.77 -8.31 0.90
N TYR A 19 -5.98 -7.94 1.91
CA TYR A 19 -6.44 -7.84 3.30
C TYR A 19 -7.58 -6.84 3.43
N TRP A 20 -7.42 -5.64 2.85
CA TRP A 20 -8.46 -4.62 2.88
C TRP A 20 -9.75 -5.09 2.19
N MET A 21 -9.67 -5.66 0.98
CA MET A 21 -10.85 -6.19 0.29
C MET A 21 -11.55 -7.29 1.10
N ARG A 22 -10.79 -8.18 1.74
CA ARG A 22 -11.34 -9.20 2.65
C ARG A 22 -12.03 -8.57 3.85
N PHE A 23 -11.42 -7.55 4.45
CA PHE A 23 -12.02 -6.80 5.56
C PHE A 23 -13.35 -6.15 5.12
N VAL A 24 -13.39 -5.47 3.98
CA VAL A 24 -14.61 -4.81 3.49
C VAL A 24 -15.73 -5.81 3.17
N ILE A 25 -15.41 -6.93 2.50
CA ILE A 25 -16.43 -7.88 2.04
C ILE A 25 -16.98 -8.75 3.18
N PHE A 26 -16.12 -9.18 4.10
CA PHE A 26 -16.49 -10.21 5.09
C PHE A 26 -16.66 -9.69 6.51
N TYR A 27 -16.06 -8.54 6.83
CA TYR A 27 -16.00 -8.05 8.21
C TYR A 27 -16.60 -6.66 8.41
N TYR A 28 -16.55 -5.79 7.41
CA TYR A 28 -17.13 -4.46 7.55
C TYR A 28 -18.66 -4.53 7.49
N ASP A 29 -19.27 -4.11 8.58
CA ASP A 29 -20.70 -3.91 8.74
C ASP A 29 -20.88 -2.45 9.20
N PRO A 30 -21.45 -1.56 8.36
CA PRO A 30 -21.57 -0.14 8.66
C PRO A 30 -22.48 0.14 9.87
N GLU A 31 -23.34 -0.81 10.27
CA GLU A 31 -24.19 -0.65 11.45
C GLU A 31 -23.50 -1.09 12.74
N LYS A 32 -22.45 -1.92 12.65
CA LYS A 32 -21.72 -2.45 13.82
C LYS A 32 -20.34 -1.87 14.00
N HIS A 33 -19.73 -1.34 12.95
CA HIS A 33 -18.36 -0.82 12.99
C HIS A 33 -18.36 0.70 12.85
N SER A 34 -17.61 1.36 13.72
CA SER A 34 -17.40 2.80 13.63
C SER A 34 -16.71 3.17 12.31
N ASP A 35 -17.21 4.21 11.65
CA ASP A 35 -16.58 4.83 10.47
C ASP A 35 -15.11 5.19 10.70
N ALA A 36 -14.73 5.49 11.95
CA ALA A 36 -13.35 5.74 12.33
C ALA A 36 -12.45 4.52 12.09
N VAL A 37 -12.91 3.32 12.46
CA VAL A 37 -12.14 2.07 12.28
C VAL A 37 -11.98 1.74 10.80
N PHE A 38 -13.07 1.88 10.03
CA PHE A 38 -13.04 1.72 8.58
C PHE A 38 -12.10 2.73 7.91
N GLY A 39 -12.17 4.00 8.33
CA GLY A 39 -11.30 5.06 7.84
C GLY A 39 -9.82 4.79 8.14
N ILE A 40 -9.49 4.34 9.35
CA ILE A 40 -8.11 4.00 9.75
C ILE A 40 -7.57 2.84 8.90
N ILE A 41 -8.32 1.74 8.77
CA ILE A 41 -7.89 0.56 8.02
C ILE A 41 -7.73 0.88 6.52
N THR A 42 -8.64 1.66 5.96
CA THR A 42 -8.57 2.13 4.57
C THR A 42 -7.40 3.06 4.33
N SER A 43 -7.14 3.98 5.25
CA SER A 43 -6.00 4.91 5.18
C SER A 43 -4.67 4.16 5.26
N ALA A 44 -4.56 3.16 6.14
CA ALA A 44 -3.37 2.32 6.24
C ALA A 44 -3.10 1.54 4.94
N CYS A 45 -4.14 0.95 4.32
CA CYS A 45 -4.01 0.29 3.02
C CYS A 45 -3.55 1.27 1.93
N THR A 46 -4.11 2.48 1.91
CA THR A 46 -3.74 3.52 0.94
C THR A 46 -2.28 3.93 1.08
N ILE A 47 -1.81 4.17 2.31
CA ILE A 47 -0.40 4.51 2.58
C ILE A 47 0.53 3.40 2.10
N ASN A 48 0.20 2.12 2.33
CA ASN A 48 1.02 0.99 1.88
C ASN A 48 1.13 0.92 0.36
N ILE A 49 0.05 1.21 -0.37
CA ILE A 49 0.06 1.26 -1.85
C ILE A 49 0.92 2.44 -2.34
N VAL A 50 0.76 3.63 -1.73
CA VAL A 50 1.55 4.82 -2.09
C VAL A 50 3.03 4.61 -1.81
N ALA A 51 3.38 4.04 -0.65
CA ALA A 51 4.76 3.74 -0.30
C ALA A 51 5.38 2.73 -1.28
N ALA A 52 4.62 1.72 -1.70
CA ALA A 52 5.05 0.78 -2.72
C ALA A 52 5.26 1.45 -4.07
N PHE A 53 4.33 2.32 -4.50
CA PHE A 53 4.47 3.08 -5.74
C PHE A 53 5.72 3.97 -5.73
N ILE A 54 5.99 4.68 -4.63
CA ILE A 54 7.21 5.50 -4.46
C ILE A 54 8.47 4.63 -4.48
N SER A 55 8.45 3.47 -3.83
CA SER A 55 9.59 2.53 -3.82
C SER A 55 9.86 1.97 -5.22
N ILE A 56 8.81 1.59 -5.94
CA ILE A 56 8.90 1.09 -7.32
C ILE A 56 9.41 2.20 -8.24
N THR A 57 8.83 3.40 -8.22
CA THR A 57 9.29 4.51 -9.08
C THR A 57 10.75 4.88 -8.82
N LYS A 58 11.18 4.98 -7.55
CA LYS A 58 12.59 5.19 -7.18
C LYS A 58 13.51 4.01 -7.53
N GLY A 59 12.97 2.79 -7.57
CA GLY A 59 13.70 1.58 -7.92
C GLY A 59 13.83 1.34 -9.42
N LEU A 60 12.80 1.68 -10.21
CA LEU A 60 12.69 1.47 -11.66
C LEU A 60 13.25 2.63 -12.48
N PHE A 61 13.09 3.87 -12.00
CA PHE A 61 13.59 5.07 -12.68
C PHE A 61 14.72 5.70 -11.87
N PRO A 62 15.99 5.39 -12.18
CA PRO A 62 17.14 5.99 -11.48
C PRO A 62 17.43 7.46 -11.89
N ILE A 63 16.54 8.12 -12.62
CA ILE A 63 16.89 9.30 -13.40
C ILE A 63 16.61 10.58 -12.59
N LEU A 64 17.63 11.06 -11.85
CA LEU A 64 17.99 12.49 -11.71
C LEU A 64 19.13 12.79 -10.69
N SER A 65 19.72 11.83 -9.98
CA SER A 65 20.76 12.15 -8.96
C SER A 65 22.22 11.92 -9.41
N LYS A 66 22.50 11.81 -10.72
CA LYS A 66 23.87 11.61 -11.22
C LYS A 66 24.41 12.77 -12.05
N ASN A 67 23.82 13.96 -11.91
CA ASN A 67 24.26 15.22 -12.52
C ASN A 67 24.18 16.41 -11.53
N GLU A 68 24.66 16.22 -10.30
CA GLU A 68 25.24 17.31 -9.49
C GLU A 68 26.58 16.83 -8.93
#